data_AF-A0A850DDC8-F1
#
_entry.id   AF-A0A850DDC8-F1
#
_cell.length_a   1.000
_cell.length_b   1.000
_cell.length_c   1.000
_cell.angle_alpha   90.00
_cell.angle_beta   90.00
_cell.angle_gamma   90.00
#
_symmetry.space_group_name_H-M   'P 1'
#
loop_
_entity.id
_entity.type
_entity.pdbx_description
1 polymer ?
#
loop_
_entity_poly.entity_id
_entity_poly.type
_entity_poly.pdbx_seq_one_letter_code
_entity_poly.pdbx_strand_id
1 'polypeptide(L)'
;MDTACLRTAPRTVSEGLDFLIGSWDVTGATFDGSAEPKGEVTGEECFTWSEDGSLLIHTWRHERVSCSAETVSAGYEFIDAEPGTARLRSLLFHSLGPFQDDGIPYYGRLDGERVVLTGPLRVTRTLAYDGAVTVESELPVSRDRWVTTEHCILTRLP
;
A
#
# COMPACT_ATOMS: atom_id res chain seq x y z
N MET A 1 -0.30 36.91 17.69
CA MET A 1 -0.06 35.53 18.13
C MET A 1 -0.37 34.68 16.91
N ASP A 2 0.68 34.25 16.23
CA ASP A 2 0.64 33.73 14.86
C ASP A 2 -0.17 32.44 14.75
N THR A 3 -1.20 32.49 13.90
CA THR A 3 -1.95 31.31 13.46
C THR A 3 -1.31 30.79 12.17
N ALA A 4 -0.11 30.21 12.30
CA ALA A 4 0.50 29.44 11.23
C ALA A 4 0.14 27.95 11.42
N CYS A 5 -1.13 27.61 11.22
CA CYS A 5 -1.59 26.24 11.10
C CYS A 5 -2.44 26.16 9.85
N LEU A 6 -1.81 25.89 8.70
CA LEU A 6 -2.38 25.41 7.44
C LEU A 6 -1.21 25.29 6.45
N ARG A 7 -0.29 24.35 6.69
CA ARG A 7 0.43 23.73 5.58
C ARG A 7 -0.42 22.55 5.15
N THR A 8 -1.46 22.84 4.38
CA THR A 8 -2.09 21.86 3.49
C THR A 8 -0.94 21.19 2.74
N ALA A 9 -0.85 19.87 2.78
CA ALA A 9 0.07 19.17 1.88
C ALA A 9 -0.15 19.74 0.46
N PRO A 10 0.90 20.03 -0.32
CA PRO A 10 0.70 20.61 -1.64
C PRO A 10 -0.21 19.68 -2.45
N ARG A 11 -1.34 20.25 -2.89
CA ARG A 11 -2.48 19.58 -3.55
C ARG A 11 -2.06 18.68 -4.72
N THR A 12 -0.89 18.94 -5.31
CA THR A 12 -0.32 18.18 -6.43
C THR A 12 0.08 16.75 -6.10
N VAL A 13 0.49 16.44 -4.86
CA VAL A 13 0.84 15.05 -4.51
C VAL A 13 -0.38 14.27 -4.01
N SER A 14 -1.33 14.93 -3.36
CA SER A 14 -2.63 14.31 -3.05
C SER A 14 -3.37 13.94 -4.34
N GLU A 15 -3.39 14.80 -5.36
CA GLU A 15 -4.00 14.52 -6.67
C GLU A 15 -3.43 13.24 -7.33
N GLY A 16 -2.14 12.95 -7.14
CA GLY A 16 -1.50 11.76 -7.70
C GLY A 16 -1.86 10.45 -6.99
N LEU A 17 -2.42 10.53 -5.78
CA LEU A 17 -2.84 9.38 -4.98
C LEU A 17 -4.37 9.19 -4.96
N ASP A 18 -5.13 10.16 -5.46
CA ASP A 18 -6.61 10.15 -5.43
C ASP A 18 -7.22 8.93 -6.12
N PHE A 19 -6.52 8.29 -7.06
CA PHE A 19 -6.98 7.06 -7.70
C PHE A 19 -7.16 5.89 -6.73
N LEU A 20 -6.46 5.91 -5.60
CA LEU A 20 -6.56 4.90 -4.54
C LEU A 20 -7.78 5.12 -3.65
N ILE A 21 -8.30 6.35 -3.54
CA ILE A 21 -9.35 6.70 -2.57
C ILE A 21 -10.62 5.90 -2.81
N GLY A 22 -11.16 5.28 -1.76
CA GLY A 22 -12.38 4.47 -1.81
C GLY A 22 -12.20 3.12 -1.14
N SER A 23 -13.26 2.30 -1.23
CA SER A 23 -13.26 0.91 -0.77
C SER A 23 -13.10 -0.04 -1.95
N TRP A 24 -12.42 -1.15 -1.73
CA TRP A 24 -12.01 -2.08 -2.76
C TRP A 24 -12.21 -3.53 -2.30
N ASP A 25 -12.70 -4.35 -3.20
CA ASP A 25 -12.63 -5.80 -3.11
C ASP A 25 -11.28 -6.27 -3.68
N VAL A 26 -10.63 -7.18 -2.97
CA VAL A 26 -9.30 -7.70 -3.31
C VAL A 26 -9.40 -9.14 -3.75
N THR A 27 -8.79 -9.44 -4.90
CA THR A 27 -8.53 -10.82 -5.33
C THR A 27 -7.09 -10.94 -5.78
N GLY A 28 -6.43 -12.06 -5.50
CA GLY A 28 -5.01 -12.21 -5.82
C GLY A 28 -4.43 -13.56 -5.45
N ALA A 29 -3.11 -13.65 -5.52
CA ALA A 29 -2.37 -14.83 -5.13
C ALA A 29 -0.97 -14.48 -4.62
N THR A 30 -0.48 -15.30 -3.70
CA THR A 30 0.93 -15.35 -3.31
C THR A 30 1.68 -16.42 -4.12
N PHE A 31 2.97 -16.21 -4.33
CA PHE A 31 3.84 -17.09 -5.14
C PHE A 31 4.94 -17.74 -4.32
N ASP A 32 5.57 -18.77 -4.87
CA ASP A 32 6.69 -19.45 -4.21
C ASP A 32 7.82 -18.47 -3.86
N GLY A 33 8.24 -18.49 -2.58
CA GLY A 33 9.26 -17.57 -2.06
C GLY A 33 8.70 -16.31 -1.36
N SER A 34 7.37 -16.17 -1.23
CA SER A 34 6.77 -15.18 -0.34
C SER A 34 7.06 -15.46 1.13
N ALA A 35 6.96 -14.43 1.96
CA ALA A 35 7.01 -14.59 3.42
C ALA A 35 5.83 -15.40 3.97
N GLU A 36 4.71 -15.41 3.25
CA GLU A 36 3.51 -16.19 3.54
C GLU A 36 3.41 -17.42 2.64
N PRO A 37 2.62 -18.46 2.98
CA PRO A 37 2.42 -19.62 2.11
C PRO A 37 1.80 -19.24 0.76
N LYS A 38 2.15 -19.97 -0.30
CA LYS A 38 1.50 -19.89 -1.62
C LYS A 38 0.01 -20.21 -1.50
N GLY A 39 -0.84 -19.32 -2.01
CA GLY A 39 -2.28 -19.45 -1.91
C GLY A 39 -3.03 -18.32 -2.59
N GLU A 40 -4.36 -18.42 -2.55
CA GLU A 40 -5.26 -17.35 -2.99
C GLU A 40 -5.37 -16.28 -1.91
N VAL A 41 -5.51 -15.03 -2.34
CA VAL A 41 -5.74 -13.86 -1.49
C VAL A 41 -7.09 -13.28 -1.84
N THR A 42 -7.94 -13.08 -0.84
CA THR A 42 -9.20 -12.33 -0.96
C THR A 42 -9.30 -11.33 0.17
N GLY A 43 -10.07 -10.26 0.02
CA GLY A 43 -10.29 -9.35 1.14
C GLY A 43 -10.79 -7.98 0.73
N GLU A 44 -10.59 -7.02 1.62
CA GLU A 44 -11.04 -5.65 1.42
C GLU A 44 -9.92 -4.67 1.77
N GLU A 45 -9.80 -3.62 0.96
CA GLU A 45 -8.93 -2.48 1.20
C GLU A 45 -9.75 -1.18 1.21
N CYS A 46 -9.35 -0.22 2.04
CA CYS A 46 -9.95 1.11 2.06
C CYS A 46 -8.89 2.19 2.19
N PHE A 47 -9.00 3.22 1.37
CA PHE A 47 -8.12 4.37 1.34
C PHE A 47 -8.92 5.66 1.57
N THR A 48 -8.50 6.45 2.54
CA THR A 48 -9.13 7.72 2.90
C THR A 48 -8.08 8.79 3.19
N TRP A 49 -8.39 10.04 2.89
CA TRP A 49 -7.57 11.16 3.36
C TRP A 49 -7.86 11.45 4.84
N SER A 50 -6.84 11.83 5.60
CA SER A 50 -7.03 12.49 6.90
C SER A 50 -7.85 13.77 6.75
N GLU A 51 -8.51 14.22 7.82
CA GLU A 51 -9.39 15.41 7.76
C GLU A 51 -8.70 16.67 7.24
N ASP A 52 -7.40 16.82 7.53
CA ASP A 52 -6.57 17.94 7.07
C ASP A 52 -5.91 17.70 5.70
N GLY A 53 -6.15 16.54 5.08
CA GLY A 53 -5.60 16.12 3.80
C GLY A 53 -4.09 15.88 3.80
N SER A 54 -3.46 15.72 4.97
CA SER A 54 -2.02 15.57 5.10
C SER A 54 -1.52 14.13 4.92
N LEU A 55 -2.37 13.14 5.22
CA LEU A 55 -2.05 11.71 5.18
C LEU A 55 -3.09 10.94 4.39
N LEU A 56 -2.64 10.05 3.51
CA LEU A 56 -3.47 8.98 2.99
C LEU A 56 -3.43 7.81 3.98
N ILE A 57 -4.59 7.45 4.49
CA ILE A 57 -4.80 6.36 5.44
C ILE A 57 -5.31 5.16 4.65
N HIS A 58 -4.56 4.09 4.68
CA HIS A 58 -4.89 2.81 4.08
C HIS A 58 -5.17 1.79 5.19
N THR A 59 -6.28 1.08 5.09
CA THR A 59 -6.64 -0.05 5.96
C THR A 59 -6.95 -1.25 5.10
N TRP A 60 -6.50 -2.44 5.52
CA TRP A 60 -6.82 -3.67 4.81
C TRP A 60 -7.21 -4.78 5.77
N ARG A 61 -7.94 -5.73 5.22
CA ARG A 61 -8.19 -7.04 5.82
C ARG A 61 -8.17 -8.09 4.71
N HIS A 62 -7.20 -8.99 4.75
CA HIS A 62 -7.05 -10.08 3.79
C HIS A 62 -7.26 -11.44 4.45
N GLU A 63 -7.77 -12.37 3.66
CA GLU A 63 -7.87 -13.79 3.93
C GLU A 63 -7.01 -14.50 2.90
N ARG A 64 -6.20 -15.43 3.37
CA ARG A 64 -5.32 -16.22 2.52
C ARG A 64 -5.58 -17.68 2.75
N VAL A 65 -5.87 -18.39 1.65
CA VAL A 65 -6.16 -19.82 1.66
C VAL A 65 -5.05 -20.55 0.92
N SER A 66 -4.33 -21.41 1.65
CA SER A 66 -3.30 -22.30 1.10
C SER A 66 -3.67 -23.77 1.35
N CYS A 67 -2.93 -24.69 0.73
CA CYS A 67 -3.14 -26.13 0.98
C CYS A 67 -2.92 -26.55 2.45
N SER A 68 -2.20 -25.74 3.24
CA SER A 68 -1.76 -26.09 4.60
C SER A 68 -2.38 -25.23 5.71
N ALA A 69 -2.93 -24.07 5.38
CA ALA A 69 -3.45 -23.13 6.36
C ALA A 69 -4.36 -22.09 5.71
N GLU A 70 -5.29 -21.59 6.51
CA GLU A 70 -6.01 -20.35 6.29
C GLU A 70 -5.43 -19.30 7.23
N THR A 71 -5.20 -18.09 6.75
CA THR A 71 -4.64 -16.99 7.55
C THR A 71 -5.40 -15.71 7.28
N VAL A 72 -5.74 -15.00 8.35
CA VAL A 72 -6.34 -13.67 8.29
C VAL A 72 -5.29 -12.65 8.69
N SER A 73 -5.07 -11.66 7.83
CA SER A 73 -4.21 -10.51 8.11
C SER A 73 -5.00 -9.21 7.99
N ALA A 74 -4.58 -8.20 8.73
CA ALA A 74 -5.16 -6.87 8.68
C ALA A 74 -4.11 -5.84 9.10
N GLY A 75 -4.34 -4.58 8.77
CA GLY A 75 -3.44 -3.53 9.24
C GLY A 75 -3.79 -2.13 8.77
N TYR A 76 -2.84 -1.24 9.07
CA TYR A 76 -2.91 0.18 8.78
C TYR A 76 -1.61 0.63 8.11
N GLU A 77 -1.74 1.49 7.11
CA GLU A 77 -0.62 2.13 6.43
C GLU A 77 -0.94 3.63 6.30
N PHE A 78 0.01 4.46 6.71
CA PHE A 78 -0.09 5.91 6.62
C PHE A 78 0.92 6.39 5.59
N ILE A 79 0.44 7.00 4.52
CA ILE A 79 1.28 7.50 3.42
C ILE A 79 1.25 9.02 3.43
N ASP A 80 2.43 9.63 3.47
CA ASP A 80 2.61 11.07 3.33
C ASP A 80 3.46 11.40 2.10
N ALA A 81 3.39 12.66 1.70
CA ALA A 81 4.20 13.24 0.65
C ALA A 81 5.18 14.26 1.22
N GLU A 82 6.45 14.19 0.82
CA GLU A 82 7.41 15.24 1.16
C GLU A 82 7.05 16.52 0.38
N PRO A 83 6.76 17.64 1.07
CA PRO A 83 6.25 18.85 0.42
C PRO A 83 7.18 19.39 -0.68
N GLY A 84 6.62 19.66 -1.86
CA GLY A 84 7.37 20.20 -2.99
C GLY A 84 8.20 19.16 -3.75
N THR A 85 8.02 17.88 -3.45
CA THR A 85 8.70 16.77 -4.15
C THR A 85 7.69 15.71 -4.60
N ALA A 86 8.12 14.76 -5.42
CA ALA A 86 7.34 13.55 -5.75
C ALA A 86 7.62 12.38 -4.80
N ARG A 87 8.29 12.61 -3.66
CA ARG A 87 8.69 11.56 -2.73
C ARG A 87 7.57 11.26 -1.75
N LEU A 88 7.39 9.97 -1.50
CA LEU A 88 6.42 9.44 -0.55
C LEU A 88 7.15 8.80 0.62
N ARG A 89 6.56 8.90 1.82
CA ARG A 89 6.95 8.13 2.99
C ARG A 89 5.73 7.36 3.46
N SER A 90 5.94 6.13 3.89
CA SER A 90 4.87 5.29 4.40
C SER A 90 5.29 4.59 5.68
N LEU A 91 4.33 4.43 6.59
CA LEU A 91 4.49 3.69 7.83
C LEU A 91 3.39 2.63 7.94
N LEU A 92 3.81 1.36 8.04
CA LEU A 92 2.92 0.20 8.01
C LEU A 92 2.89 -0.56 9.34
N PHE A 93 1.69 -0.97 9.76
CA PHE A 93 1.41 -1.84 10.91
C PHE A 93 0.64 -3.08 10.44
N HIS A 94 1.14 -4.28 10.72
CA HIS A 94 0.58 -5.55 10.23
C HIS A 94 0.21 -6.48 11.39
N SER A 95 -0.96 -7.12 11.33
CA SER A 95 -1.47 -7.98 12.41
C SER A 95 -0.63 -9.24 12.65
N LEU A 96 0.08 -9.74 11.63
CA LEU A 96 0.99 -10.89 11.77
C LEU A 96 2.37 -10.53 12.36
N GLY A 97 2.63 -9.24 12.58
CA GLY A 97 3.89 -8.76 13.13
C GLY A 97 5.11 -9.04 12.22
N PRO A 98 6.33 -8.92 12.77
CA PRO A 98 6.62 -8.46 14.13
C PRO A 98 6.17 -7.01 14.34
N PHE A 99 5.73 -6.69 15.56
CA PHE A 99 5.53 -5.30 15.98
C PHE A 99 6.91 -4.63 16.08
N GLN A 100 7.07 -3.48 15.44
CA GLN A 100 8.27 -2.65 15.51
C GLN A 100 7.84 -1.28 16.07
N ASP A 101 8.53 -0.79 17.10
CA ASP A 101 8.18 0.47 17.79
C ASP A 101 8.22 1.68 16.86
N ASP A 102 9.07 1.62 15.84
CA ASP A 102 9.22 2.61 14.76
C ASP A 102 8.34 2.32 13.53
N GLY A 103 7.48 1.29 13.61
CA GLY A 103 6.71 0.70 12.50
C GLY A 103 7.61 0.20 11.36
N ILE A 104 7.01 -0.17 10.22
CA ILE A 104 7.79 -0.61 9.06
C ILE A 104 7.88 0.55 8.05
N PRO A 105 9.03 1.23 7.92
CA PRO A 105 9.14 2.39 7.04
C PRO A 105 9.28 1.97 5.58
N TYR A 106 8.59 2.70 4.71
CA TYR A 106 8.73 2.62 3.26
C TYR A 106 8.99 4.02 2.69
N TYR A 107 9.77 4.07 1.62
CA TYR A 107 10.06 5.29 0.87
C TYR A 107 9.75 5.06 -0.59
N GLY A 108 9.20 6.07 -1.25
CA GLY A 108 8.72 5.88 -2.59
C GLY A 108 8.56 7.14 -3.40
N ARG A 109 7.90 6.97 -4.54
CA ARG A 109 7.55 8.06 -5.43
C ARG A 109 6.32 7.71 -6.27
N LEU A 110 5.69 8.75 -6.79
CA LEU A 110 4.81 8.63 -7.94
C LEU A 110 5.64 8.48 -9.21
N ASP A 111 5.20 7.58 -10.09
CA ASP A 111 5.77 7.35 -11.42
C ASP A 111 4.62 7.21 -12.43
N GLY A 112 4.06 8.36 -12.83
CA GLY A 112 2.83 8.43 -13.61
C GLY A 112 1.64 7.90 -12.81
N GLU A 113 0.97 6.89 -13.35
CA GLU A 113 -0.20 6.21 -12.74
C GLU A 113 0.21 5.09 -11.76
N ARG A 114 1.45 5.15 -11.27
CA ARG A 114 2.04 4.13 -10.40
C ARG A 114 2.55 4.77 -9.11
N VAL A 115 2.27 4.11 -8.00
CA VAL A 115 2.87 4.37 -6.70
C VAL A 115 3.84 3.24 -6.42
N VAL A 116 5.11 3.56 -6.23
CA VAL A 116 6.13 2.58 -5.86
C VAL A 116 6.66 2.92 -4.47
N LEU A 117 6.44 2.04 -3.50
CA LEU A 117 6.94 2.14 -2.13
C LEU A 117 7.96 1.02 -1.90
N THR A 118 9.14 1.36 -1.39
CA THR A 118 10.22 0.40 -1.10
C THR A 118 10.63 0.48 0.37
N GLY A 119 10.59 -0.67 1.03
CA GLY A 119 11.02 -0.92 2.41
C GLY A 119 11.57 -2.35 2.48
N PRO A 120 11.17 -3.17 3.46
CA PRO A 120 11.48 -4.61 3.46
C PRO A 120 10.91 -5.36 2.25
N LEU A 121 9.76 -4.90 1.74
CA LEU A 121 9.18 -5.29 0.45
C LEU A 121 9.22 -4.09 -0.50
N ARG A 122 9.07 -4.34 -1.80
CA ARG A 122 8.59 -3.32 -2.73
C ARG A 122 7.13 -3.56 -3.01
N VAL A 123 6.31 -2.53 -2.83
CA VAL A 123 4.89 -2.56 -3.19
C VAL A 123 4.66 -1.56 -4.31
N THR A 124 4.15 -2.04 -5.44
CA THR A 124 3.78 -1.21 -6.59
C THR A 124 2.28 -1.26 -6.78
N ARG A 125 1.62 -0.10 -6.71
CA ARG A 125 0.19 0.07 -7.03
C ARG A 125 0.08 0.77 -8.37
N THR A 126 -0.66 0.20 -9.31
CA THR A 126 -0.81 0.76 -10.67
C THR A 126 -2.29 0.87 -11.01
N LEU A 127 -2.73 2.06 -11.41
CA LEU A 127 -4.08 2.24 -11.94
C LEU A 127 -4.18 1.58 -13.32
N ALA A 128 -5.14 0.69 -13.49
CA ALA A 128 -5.47 0.07 -14.77
C ALA A 128 -6.51 0.91 -15.53
N TYR A 129 -6.60 0.69 -16.84
CA TYR A 129 -7.51 1.44 -17.72
C TYR A 129 -9.01 1.27 -17.36
N ASP A 130 -9.38 0.15 -16.77
CA ASP A 130 -10.74 -0.14 -16.30
C ASP A 130 -11.06 0.43 -14.92
N GLY A 131 -10.11 1.15 -14.30
CA GLY A 131 -10.24 1.74 -12.98
C GLY A 131 -9.92 0.80 -11.82
N ALA A 132 -9.54 -0.46 -12.10
CA ALA A 132 -8.98 -1.35 -11.09
C ALA A 132 -7.56 -0.91 -10.71
N VAL A 133 -7.06 -1.39 -9.57
CA VAL A 133 -5.67 -1.17 -9.15
C VAL A 133 -4.97 -2.52 -9.04
N THR A 134 -3.86 -2.70 -9.77
CA THR A 134 -3.01 -3.87 -9.57
C THR A 134 -1.99 -3.57 -8.49
N VAL A 135 -1.81 -4.49 -7.54
CA VAL A 135 -0.84 -4.42 -6.46
C VAL A 135 0.17 -5.55 -6.64
N GLU A 136 1.43 -5.19 -6.82
CA GLU A 136 2.54 -6.13 -6.89
C GLU A 136 3.42 -5.96 -5.66
N SER A 137 3.60 -7.04 -4.89
CA SER A 137 4.55 -7.08 -3.77
C SER A 137 5.76 -7.91 -4.19
N GLU A 138 6.96 -7.38 -3.99
CA GLU A 138 8.22 -8.01 -4.38
C GLU A 138 9.20 -8.09 -3.20
N LEU A 139 9.93 -9.21 -3.10
CA LEU A 139 11.05 -9.36 -2.16
C LEU A 139 12.39 -9.09 -2.85
N PRO A 140 13.34 -8.46 -2.15
CA PRO A 140 14.71 -8.33 -2.65
C PRO A 140 15.43 -9.69 -2.53
N VAL A 141 15.93 -10.20 -3.65
CA VAL A 141 16.79 -11.42 -3.69
C VAL A 141 18.27 -11.09 -3.86
N SER A 142 18.57 -9.88 -4.35
CA SER A 142 19.90 -9.27 -4.35
C SER A 142 19.76 -7.74 -4.43
N ARG A 143 20.88 -7.02 -4.46
CA ARG A 143 20.89 -5.54 -4.49
C ARG A 143 20.01 -4.94 -5.59
N ASP A 144 20.03 -5.54 -6.78
CA ASP A 144 19.35 -5.01 -7.97
C ASP A 144 18.29 -5.96 -8.53
N ARG A 145 17.94 -7.01 -7.78
CA ARG A 145 16.98 -8.02 -8.23
C ARG A 145 15.88 -8.21 -7.20
N TRP A 146 14.66 -8.14 -7.72
CA TRP A 146 13.41 -8.27 -6.98
C TRP A 146 12.59 -9.36 -7.64
N VAL A 147 11.82 -10.08 -6.83
CA VAL A 147 10.95 -11.18 -7.29
C VAL A 147 9.57 -10.92 -6.74
N THR A 148 8.56 -10.96 -7.62
CA THR A 148 7.16 -10.86 -7.24
C THR A 148 6.77 -12.04 -6.37
N THR A 149 6.20 -11.72 -5.21
CA THR A 149 5.77 -12.67 -4.18
C THR A 149 4.28 -12.64 -3.95
N GLU A 150 3.61 -11.55 -4.34
CA GLU A 150 2.16 -11.42 -4.32
C GLU A 150 1.71 -10.55 -5.50
N HIS A 151 0.58 -10.90 -6.09
CA HIS A 151 -0.11 -10.08 -7.08
C HIS A 151 -1.61 -10.04 -6.74
N CYS A 152 -2.14 -8.85 -6.56
CA CYS A 152 -3.54 -8.61 -6.24
C CYS A 152 -4.15 -7.60 -7.21
N ILE A 153 -5.46 -7.70 -7.38
CA ILE A 153 -6.31 -6.78 -8.14
C ILE A 153 -7.35 -6.24 -7.16
N LEU A 154 -7.40 -4.92 -7.06
CA LEU A 154 -8.39 -4.17 -6.32
C LEU A 154 -9.48 -3.71 -7.27
N THR A 155 -10.70 -4.19 -7.04
CA THR A 155 -11.89 -3.78 -7.77
C THR A 155 -12.72 -2.86 -6.90
N ARG A 156 -13.08 -1.69 -7.41
CA ARG A 156 -13.76 -0.67 -6.62
C ARG A 156 -15.14 -1.15 -6.19
N LEU A 157 -15.44 -1.01 -4.90
CA LEU A 157 -16.77 -1.27 -4.36
C LEU A 157 -17.73 -0.10 -4.69
N PRO A 158 -19.04 -0.37 -4.83
CA PRO A 158 -20.06 0.65 -5.12
C PRO A 158 -20.18 1.75 -4.06
#